data_AF-A0A428Z613-F1
#
_entry.id   AF-A0A428Z613-F1
#
_cell.length_a   1.000
_cell.length_b   1.000
_cell.length_c   1.000
_cell.angle_alpha   90.00
_cell.angle_beta   90.00
_cell.angle_gamma   90.00
#
_symmetry.space_group_name_H-M   'P 1'
#
loop_
_entity.id
_entity.type
_entity.pdbx_description
1 polymer ?
#
loop_
_entity_poly.entity_id
_entity_poly.type
_entity_poly.pdbx_seq_one_letter_code
_entity_poly.pdbx_strand_id
1 'polypeptide(L)' 'MSVSTISYGPDPSQVGDLYLPEGDGPFPVVLLIHGGYWTALFDRFQVVPLAESLVANGVRGMEHRVPAHR' A
#
# COMPACT_ATOMS: atom_id res chain seq x y z
N MET A 1 -4.47 -8.74 -11.61
CA MET A 1 -3.87 -7.75 -10.68
C MET A 1 -2.61 -8.36 -10.09
N SER A 2 -1.55 -7.56 -9.89
CA SER A 2 -0.36 -8.01 -9.15
C SER A 2 -0.12 -7.14 -7.92
N VAL A 3 0.47 -7.75 -6.88
CA VAL A 3 0.89 -7.08 -5.65
C VAL A 3 2.35 -7.37 -5.41
N SER A 4 3.14 -6.33 -5.11
CA SER A 4 4.54 -6.47 -4.72
C SER A 4 4.88 -5.56 -3.54
N THR A 5 5.62 -6.09 -2.56
CA THR A 5 6.19 -5.28 -1.48
C THR A 5 7.49 -4.65 -1.97
N ILE A 6 7.61 -3.33 -1.82
CA ILE A 6 8.76 -2.52 -2.24
C ILE A 6 9.35 -1.84 -1.02
N SER A 7 10.66 -1.99 -0.82
CA SER A 7 11.42 -1.16 0.13
C SER A 7 11.74 0.19 -0.50
N TYR A 8 11.46 1.27 0.21
CA TYR A 8 11.74 2.63 -0.26
C TYR A 8 12.77 3.36 0.62
N GLY A 9 13.32 2.69 1.65
CA GLY A 9 14.38 3.23 2.48
C GLY A 9 15.10 2.14 3.29
N PRO A 10 16.14 2.51 4.05
CA PRO A 10 16.99 1.57 4.78
C PRO A 10 16.35 1.00 6.06
N ASP A 11 15.32 1.63 6.62
CA ASP A 11 14.65 1.12 7.82
C ASP A 11 13.72 -0.07 7.47
N PRO A 12 13.68 -1.16 8.26
CA PRO A 12 12.81 -2.31 7.97
C PRO A 12 11.31 -2.00 7.87
N SER A 13 10.87 -0.87 8.45
CA SER A 13 9.50 -0.38 8.33
C SER A 13 9.24 0.40 7.03
N GLN A 14 10.29 0.82 6.32
CA GLN A 14 10.18 1.58 5.07
C GLN A 14 9.88 0.68 3.89
N VAL A 15 8.76 -0.02 4.00
CA VAL A 15 8.19 -0.92 2.98
C VAL A 15 6.75 -0.51 2.66
N GLY A 16 6.33 -0.78 1.44
CA GLY A 16 4.97 -0.57 0.99
C GLY A 16 4.51 -1.58 -0.04
N ASP A 17 3.21 -1.88 -0.06
CA ASP A 17 2.62 -2.81 -1.02
C ASP A 17 2.11 -2.02 -2.24
N LEU A 18 2.61 -2.38 -3.42
CA LEU A 18 2.22 -1.81 -4.70
C LEU A 18 1.15 -2.69 -5.35
N TYR A 19 -0.01 -2.10 -5.61
CA TYR A 19 -1.19 -2.73 -6.21
C TYR A 19 -1.33 -2.27 -7.66
N LEU A 20 -1.16 -3.19 -8.60
CA LEU A 20 -1.12 -2.90 -10.03
C LEU A 20 -2.34 -3.49 -10.78
N PRO A 21 -3.12 -2.65 -11.49
CA PRO A 21 -4.12 -3.13 -12.44
C PRO A 21 -3.50 -3.90 -13.60
N GLU A 22 -4.30 -4.74 -14.26
CA GLU A 22 -3.87 -5.43 -15.48
C GLU A 22 -3.78 -4.45 -16.65
N GLY A 23 -2.83 -4.70 -17.56
CA GLY A 23 -2.57 -3.89 -18.75
C GLY A 23 -1.34 -2.99 -18.62
N ASP A 24 -1.01 -2.32 -19.73
CA ASP A 24 0.27 -1.60 -19.88
C ASP A 24 0.25 -0.15 -19.33
N GLY A 25 -0.92 0.32 -18.88
CA GLY A 25 -1.10 1.68 -18.35
C GLY A 25 -1.13 2.78 -19.44
N PRO A 26 -0.96 4.06 -19.06
CA PRO A 26 -0.67 4.57 -17.71
C PRO A 26 -1.87 4.48 -16.76
N PHE A 27 -1.60 4.34 -15.47
CA PHE A 27 -2.62 4.34 -14.42
C PHE A 27 -2.44 5.54 -13.49
N PRO A 28 -3.52 6.21 -13.05
CA PRO A 28 -3.44 7.17 -11.94
C PRO A 28 -2.93 6.47 -10.67
N VAL A 29 -2.21 7.20 -9.82
CA VAL A 29 -1.58 6.68 -8.59
C VAL A 29 -2.24 7.28 -7.36
N VAL A 30 -2.58 6.43 -6.41
CA VAL A 30 -3.08 6.80 -5.08
C VAL A 30 -2.18 6.21 -4.01
N LEU A 31 -1.70 7.05 -3.09
CA LEU A 31 -0.99 6.62 -1.88
C LEU A 31 -2.00 6.44 -0.74
N LEU A 32 -2.02 5.25 -0.15
CA LEU A 32 -2.81 4.87 1.01
C LEU A 32 -1.87 4.83 2.23
N ILE A 33 -2.26 5.52 3.29
CA ILE A 33 -1.57 5.53 4.56
C ILE A 33 -2.55 5.03 5.61
N HIS A 34 -2.27 3.89 6.23
CA HIS A 34 -3.16 3.33 7.25
C HIS A 34 -3.11 4.16 8.55
N GLY A 35 -4.21 4.12 9.30
CA GLY A 35 -4.30 4.68 10.65
C GLY A 35 -3.80 3.69 11.70
N GLY A 36 -4.22 3.85 12.96
CA GLY A 36 -3.85 2.92 14.04
C GLY A 36 -2.89 3.48 15.08
N TYR A 37 -2.96 4.80 15.31
CA TYR A 37 -2.21 5.50 16.37
C TYR A 37 -0.68 5.32 16.29
N TRP A 38 -0.14 5.06 15.10
CA TRP A 38 1.30 4.77 14.89
C TRP A 38 1.82 3.60 15.73
N THR A 39 0.93 2.68 16.10
CA THR A 39 1.28 1.49 16.88
C THR A 39 1.42 0.26 15.98
N ALA A 40 2.18 -0.73 16.44
CA ALA A 40 2.35 -2.02 15.74
C ALA A 40 1.09 -2.89 15.72
N LEU A 41 0.06 -2.53 16.49
CA LEU A 41 -1.15 -3.32 16.68
C LEU A 41 -2.07 -3.29 15.45
N PHE A 42 -1.92 -2.26 14.62
CA PHE A 42 -2.69 -2.06 13.40
C PHE A 42 -1.71 -2.00 12.24
N ASP A 43 -1.90 -2.91 11.29
CA ASP A 43 -1.01 -3.07 10.15
C ASP A 43 -1.75 -2.72 8.85
N ARG A 44 -1.00 -2.68 7.76
CA ARG A 44 -1.44 -2.31 6.41
C ARG A 44 -2.67 -3.05 5.85
N PHE A 45 -3.00 -4.21 6.41
CA PHE A 45 -4.14 -5.01 5.93
C PHE A 45 -5.48 -4.27 6.04
N GLN A 46 -5.57 -3.24 6.88
CA GLN A 46 -6.79 -2.43 7.04
C GLN A 46 -7.25 -1.73 5.76
N VAL A 47 -6.33 -1.40 4.85
CA VAL A 47 -6.65 -0.67 3.61
C VAL A 47 -6.64 -1.55 2.36
N VAL A 48 -6.41 -2.87 2.51
CA VAL A 48 -6.40 -3.83 1.39
C VAL A 48 -7.71 -3.80 0.60
N PRO A 49 -8.92 -3.82 1.21
CA PRO A 49 -10.16 -3.79 0.43
C PRO A 49 -10.31 -2.51 -0.41
N LEU A 50 -9.78 -1.39 0.09
CA LEU A 50 -9.78 -0.12 -0.65
C LEU A 50 -8.79 -0.17 -1.82
N ALA A 51 -7.59 -0.73 -1.61
CA ALA A 51 -6.59 -0.91 -2.67
C ALA A 51 -7.11 -1.83 -3.80
N GLU A 52 -7.79 -2.93 -3.45
CA GLU A 52 -8.43 -3.84 -4.42
C GLU A 52 -9.53 -3.12 -5.22
N SER A 53 -10.35 -2.30 -4.56
CA SER A 53 -11.39 -1.52 -5.22
C SER A 53 -10.81 -0.48 -6.20
N LEU A 54 -9.72 0.19 -5.82
CA LEU A 54 -9.01 1.12 -6.71
C LEU A 54 -8.47 0.39 -7.95
N VAL A 55 -7.84 -0.77 -7.76
CA VAL A 55 -7.30 -1.56 -8.88
C VAL A 55 -8.40 -2.05 -9.82
N ALA A 56 -9.54 -2.51 -9.28
CA ALA A 56 -10.69 -2.92 -10.08
C ALA A 56 -11.25 -1.78 -10.97
N ASN A 57 -10.97 -0.52 -10.62
CA ASN A 57 -11.35 0.67 -11.38
C ASN A 57 -10.18 1.27 -12.19
N GLY A 58 -9.09 0.53 -12.38
CA GLY A 58 -7.94 0.97 -13.19
C GLY A 58 -7.02 1.98 -12.50
N VAL A 59 -7.11 2.12 -11.18
CA VAL A 59 -6.24 3.00 -10.38
C VAL A 59 -5.16 2.17 -9.70
N ARG A 60 -3.90 2.61 -9.79
CA ARG A 60 -2.78 2.00 -9.07
C ARG A 60 -2.79 2.46 -7.61
N GLY A 61 -2.75 1.51 -6.68
CA GLY A 61 -2.62 1.79 -5.25
C GLY A 61 -1.20 1.56 -4.76
N MET A 62 -0.71 2.38 -3.86
CA MET A 62 0.48 2.09 -3.05
C MET A 62 0.10 2.25 -1.58
N GLU A 63 0.40 1.24 -0.78
CA GLU A 63 0.16 1.25 0.66
C GLU A 63 1.50 1.32 1.38
N HIS A 64 1.58 2.08 2.48
CA HIS A 64 2.78 2.18 3.31
C HIS A 64 2.57 1.57 4.70
N ARG A 65 3.46 0.65 5.11
CA ARG A 65 3.51 0.13 6.48
C ARG A 65 4.09 1.17 7.45
N VAL A 66 3.25 1.72 8.33
CA VAL A 66 3.72 2.63 9.38
C VAL A 66 4.63 1.88 10.36
N PRO A 67 5.75 2.47 10.79
CA PRO A 67 6.65 1.81 11.73
C PRO A 67 5.97 1.63 13.08
N ALA A 68 6.22 0.48 13.71
CA ALA A 68 5.95 0.27 15.12
C ALA A 68 6.88 1.17 15.96
N HIS A 69 6.51 2.42 16.20
CA HIS A 69 7.24 3.25 17.15
C HIS A 69 6.71 2.97 18.56
N ARG A 70 7.46 2.17 19.33
CA ARG A 70 7.31 1.91 20.79
C ARG A 70 5.90 1.67 21.33
#